data_AF-A0A317HJL1-F1
#
_entry.id   AF-A0A317HJL1-F1
#
_cell.length_a   1.000
_cell.length_b   1.000
_cell.length_c   1.000
_cell.angle_alpha   90.00
_cell.angle_beta   90.00
_cell.angle_gamma   90.00
#
_symmetry.space_group_name_H-M   'P 1'
#
loop_
_entity.id
_entity.type
_entity.pdbx_description
1 polymer ?
#
loop_
_entity_poly.entity_id
_entity_poly.type
_entity_poly.pdbx_seq_one_letter_code
_entity_poly.pdbx_strand_id
1 'polypeptide(L)'
;MATTMRECRLALNESQAAFAARLGVSKESYRTWDSGRRTPPKAILTKAQVLADAIEASQLLPLDELAQRIGRSRENPARRGARRAPTADV
;
A
#
# COMPACT_ATOMS: atom_id res chain seq x y z
N MET A 1 15.25 9.64 -6.20
CA MET A 1 14.04 10.41 -6.59
C MET A 1 13.58 9.89 -7.95
N ALA A 2 12.44 9.21 -8.01
CA ALA A 2 11.84 8.82 -9.28
C ALA A 2 11.53 10.09 -10.10
N THR A 3 11.95 10.14 -11.37
CA THR A 3 11.91 11.38 -12.18
C THR A 3 10.76 11.34 -13.19
N THR A 4 10.27 10.13 -13.51
CA THR A 4 9.25 9.88 -14.52
C THR A 4 8.04 9.14 -13.97
N MET A 5 6.90 9.26 -14.66
CA MET A 5 5.67 8.51 -14.36
C MET A 5 5.89 7.00 -14.35
N ARG A 6 6.71 6.50 -15.28
CA ARG A 6 7.06 5.08 -15.35
C ARG A 6 7.83 4.62 -14.12
N GLU A 7 8.81 5.39 -13.66
CA GLU A 7 9.57 5.07 -12.45
C GLU A 7 8.68 5.05 -11.22
N CYS A 8 7.78 6.04 -11.07
CA CYS A 8 6.82 6.06 -9.96
C CYS A 8 5.93 4.81 -9.95
N ARG A 9 5.45 4.38 -11.13
CA ARG A 9 4.64 3.17 -11.25
C ARG A 9 5.42 1.89 -10.94
N LEU A 10 6.67 1.80 -11.41
CA LEU A 10 7.53 0.65 -11.16
C LEU A 10 7.91 0.54 -9.68
N ALA A 11 8.14 1.66 -8.99
CA ALA A 11 8.37 1.68 -7.54
C ALA A 11 7.18 1.12 -6.75
N LEU A 12 5.96 1.31 -7.27
CA LEU A 12 4.72 0.79 -6.69
C LEU A 12 4.36 -0.63 -7.13
N ASN A 13 5.10 -1.20 -8.10
CA ASN A 13 4.79 -2.47 -8.76
C ASN A 13 3.33 -2.56 -9.27
N GLU A 14 2.74 -1.42 -9.66
CA GLU A 14 1.35 -1.33 -10.09
C GLU A 14 1.21 -1.43 -11.62
N SER A 15 0.05 -1.93 -12.06
CA SER A 15 -0.34 -1.87 -13.47
C SER A 15 -0.65 -0.43 -13.90
N GLN A 16 -0.54 -0.13 -15.19
CA GLN A 16 -0.90 1.20 -15.72
C GLN A 16 -2.34 1.61 -15.37
N ALA A 17 -3.27 0.63 -15.31
CA ALA A 17 -4.66 0.90 -14.97
C ALA A 17 -4.86 1.23 -13.49
N ALA A 18 -4.19 0.48 -12.60
CA ALA A 18 -4.26 0.72 -11.15
C ALA A 18 -3.66 2.09 -10.79
N PHE A 19 -2.50 2.41 -11.36
CA PHE A 19 -1.85 3.69 -11.07
C PHE A 19 -2.60 4.88 -11.68
N ALA A 20 -3.21 4.72 -12.87
CA ALA A 20 -4.10 5.73 -13.44
C ALA A 20 -5.34 5.98 -12.55
N ALA A 21 -5.95 4.92 -12.00
CA ALA A 21 -7.07 5.04 -11.08
C ALA A 21 -6.68 5.78 -9.79
N ARG A 22 -5.50 5.51 -9.22
CA ARG A 22 -4.97 6.25 -8.05
C ARG A 22 -4.74 7.73 -8.32
N LEU A 23 -4.27 8.05 -9.53
CA LEU A 23 -4.08 9.44 -9.95
C LEU A 23 -5.41 10.14 -10.31
N GLY A 24 -6.51 9.39 -10.44
CA GLY A 24 -7.81 9.90 -10.86
C GLY A 24 -7.86 10.29 -12.34
N VAL A 25 -7.07 9.61 -13.18
CA VAL A 25 -6.94 9.91 -14.62
C VAL A 25 -7.33 8.71 -15.46
N SER A 26 -7.76 8.96 -16.70
CA SER A 26 -8.06 7.90 -17.66
C SER A 26 -6.79 7.13 -18.05
N LYS A 27 -6.91 5.81 -18.23
CA LYS A 27 -5.82 4.92 -18.64
C LYS A 27 -5.15 5.36 -19.95
N GLU A 28 -5.92 5.88 -20.92
CA GLU A 28 -5.38 6.38 -22.19
C GLU A 28 -4.47 7.59 -22.00
N SER A 29 -4.91 8.57 -21.19
CA SER A 29 -4.10 9.75 -20.86
C SER A 29 -2.81 9.31 -20.15
N TYR A 30 -2.96 8.42 -19.17
CA TYR A 30 -1.83 7.85 -18.45
C TYR A 30 -0.83 7.15 -19.38
N ARG A 31 -1.29 6.36 -20.36
CA ARG A 31 -0.43 5.61 -21.29
C ARG A 31 0.46 6.52 -22.12
N THR A 32 -0.02 7.71 -22.51
CA THR A 32 0.80 8.70 -23.24
C THR A 32 1.91 9.32 -22.37
N TRP A 33 1.67 9.42 -21.06
CA TRP A 33 2.66 9.90 -20.10
C TRP A 33 3.67 8.80 -19.70
N ASP A 34 3.21 7.57 -19.49
CA ASP A 34 4.04 6.40 -19.14
C ASP A 34 5.02 6.04 -20.26
N SER A 35 4.61 6.25 -21.52
CA SER A 35 5.46 6.06 -22.70
C SER A 35 6.40 7.23 -22.99
N GLY A 36 6.32 8.33 -22.24
CA GLY A 36 7.13 9.53 -22.44
C GLY A 36 6.76 10.35 -23.68
N ARG A 37 5.69 9.98 -24.40
CA ARG A 37 5.24 10.69 -25.61
C ARG A 37 4.66 12.07 -25.30
N ARG A 38 4.12 12.27 -24.10
CA ARG A 38 3.62 13.56 -23.61
C ARG A 38 4.07 13.79 -22.18
N THR A 39 4.40 15.05 -21.88
CA THR A 39 4.66 15.46 -20.50
C THR A 39 3.33 15.54 -19.74
N PRO A 40 3.21 14.88 -18.58
CA PRO A 40 2.02 15.02 -17.74
C PRO A 40 1.91 16.45 -17.20
N PRO A 41 0.69 16.93 -16.93
CA PRO A 41 0.49 18.22 -16.29
C PRO A 41 1.12 18.23 -14.90
N LYS A 42 1.67 19.38 -14.50
CA LYS A 42 2.45 19.54 -13.25
C LYS A 42 1.72 19.03 -12.01
N ALA A 43 0.41 19.27 -11.89
CA ALA A 43 -0.40 18.79 -10.77
C ALA A 43 -0.44 17.25 -10.65
N ILE A 44 -0.48 16.54 -11.79
CA ILE A 44 -0.47 15.07 -11.81
C ILE A 44 0.93 14.54 -11.48
N LEU A 45 1.97 15.21 -11.99
CA LEU A 45 3.35 14.85 -11.67
C LEU A 45 3.64 15.04 -10.17
N THR A 46 3.17 16.13 -9.56
CA THR A 46 3.26 16.35 -8.10
C THR A 46 2.54 15.25 -7.33
N LYS A 47 1.31 14.88 -7.73
CA LYS A 47 0.58 13.76 -7.10
C LYS A 47 1.35 12.43 -7.21
N ALA A 48 1.89 12.12 -8.38
CA ALA A 48 2.67 10.90 -8.59
C ALA A 48 3.93 10.88 -7.71
N GLN A 49 4.61 12.02 -7.56
CA GLN A 49 5.79 12.13 -6.71
C GLN A 49 5.46 11.92 -5.23
N VAL A 50 4.38 12.53 -4.73
CA VAL A 50 3.93 12.37 -3.33
C VAL A 50 3.57 10.91 -3.05
N LEU A 51 2.94 10.23 -4.01
CA LEU A 51 2.63 8.80 -3.87
C LEU A 51 3.89 7.93 -3.83
N ALA A 52 4.90 8.24 -4.64
CA ALA A 52 6.18 7.52 -4.61
C ALA A 52 6.96 7.77 -3.32
N ASP A 53 7.00 9.03 -2.84
CA ASP A 53 7.71 9.43 -1.63
C ASP A 53 7.07 8.85 -0.36
N ALA A 54 5.74 8.84 -0.28
CA ALA A 54 5.00 8.21 0.82
C ALA A 54 5.29 6.70 0.93
N ILE A 55 5.60 6.05 -0.18
CA ILE A 55 5.96 4.63 -0.21
C ILE A 55 7.39 4.44 0.26
N GLU A 56 8.35 5.22 -0.26
CA GLU A 56 9.74 5.20 0.23
C GLU A 56 9.80 5.43 1.75
N ALA A 57 9.04 6.40 2.26
CA ALA A 57 8.92 6.64 3.70
C ALA A 57 8.29 5.47 4.48
N SER A 58 7.38 4.71 3.84
CA SER A 58 6.76 3.52 4.43
C SER A 58 7.63 2.25 4.32
N GLN A 59 8.51 2.17 3.32
CA GLN A 59 9.46 1.08 3.12
C GLN A 59 10.61 1.09 4.14
N LEU A 60 10.81 2.21 4.85
CA LEU A 60 11.84 2.34 5.88
C LEU A 60 11.41 1.87 7.28
N LEU A 61 10.24 1.25 7.44
CA LEU A 61 10.02 0.48 8.67
C LEU A 61 10.81 -0.83 8.59
N PRO A 62 11.73 -1.10 9.54
CA PRO A 62 12.35 -2.41 9.62
C PRO A 62 11.24 -3.46 9.78
N LEU A 63 11.38 -4.61 9.11
CA LEU A 63 10.40 -5.70 9.10
C LEU A 63 9.97 -6.11 10.53
N ASP A 64 10.88 -5.98 11.48
CA ASP A 64 10.64 -6.20 12.92
C ASP A 64 9.55 -5.26 13.49
N GLU A 65 9.59 -3.97 13.15
CA GLU A 65 8.62 -2.98 13.64
C GLU A 65 7.23 -3.19 13.01
N LEU A 66 7.19 -3.59 11.75
CA LEU A 66 5.94 -3.98 11.07
C LEU A 66 5.34 -5.24 11.72
N ALA A 67 6.17 -6.25 11.99
CA ALA A 67 5.76 -7.50 12.64
C ALA A 67 5.24 -7.25 14.06
N GLN A 68 5.86 -6.35 14.82
CA GLN A 68 5.38 -5.95 16.14
C GLN A 68 4.00 -5.27 16.10
N ARG A 69 3.75 -4.41 15.11
CA ARG A 69 2.45 -3.73 14.94
C ARG A 69 1.31 -4.68 14.54
N ILE A 70 1.60 -5.65 13.67
CA ILE A 70 0.61 -6.65 13.25
C ILE A 70 0.41 -7.72 14.35
N GLY A 71 1.48 -8.08 15.07
CA GLY A 71 1.47 -9.08 16.15
C GLY A 71 0.59 -8.70 17.34
N ARG A 72 0.52 -7.41 17.70
CA ARG A 72 -0.34 -6.94 18.81
C ARG A 72 -1.85 -7.02 18.53
N SER A 73 -2.27 -7.23 17.28
CA SER A 73 -3.69 -7.33 16.95
C SER A 73 -4.26 -8.75 17.12
N ARG A 74 -3.44 -9.73 17.53
CA ARG A 74 -3.83 -11.16 17.68
C ARG A 74 -4.09 -11.61 19.12
N GLU A 75 -3.83 -10.79 20.12
CA GLU A 75 -4.26 -11.08 21.49
C GLU A 75 -5.76 -10.80 21.62
N ASN A 76 -6.58 -11.75 21.15
CA ASN A 76 -7.99 -11.82 21.48
C ASN A 76 -8.14 -12.53 22.84
N PRO A 77 -8.40 -11.83 23.96
CA PRO A 77 -8.56 -12.45 25.27
C PRO A 77 -9.82 -13.34 25.39
N ALA A 78 -10.67 -13.40 24.36
CA ALA A 78 -11.95 -14.12 24.39
C ALA A 78 -11.87 -15.65 24.49
N ARG A 79 -10.67 -16.26 24.59
CA ARG A 79 -10.52 -17.71 24.86
C ARG A 79 -10.12 -18.05 26.29
N ARG A 80 -9.99 -17.07 27.19
CA ARG A 80 -9.67 -17.31 28.62
C ARG A 80 -10.93 -17.25 29.48
N GLY A 81 -11.94 -18.05 29.16
CA GLY A 81 -13.21 -17.96 29.88
C GLY A 81 -14.29 -18.94 29.44
N ALA A 82 -14.01 -20.24 29.40
CA ALA A 82 -15.06 -21.25 29.46
C ALA A 82 -14.64 -22.37 30.41
N ARG A 83 -14.85 -22.13 31.70
CA ARG A 83 -14.91 -23.19 32.72
C ARG A 83 -16.16 -24.04 32.43
N ARG A 84 -16.01 -25.36 32.36
CA ARG A 84 -16.95 -26.27 33.03
C ARG A 84 -16.15 -27.37 33.73
N ALA A 85 -16.29 -27.36 35.05
CA ALA A 85 -15.84 -28.39 35.98
C ALA A 85 -16.87 -29.57 35.96
N PRO A 86 -16.58 -30.68 36.66
CA PRO A 86 -16.99 -32.03 36.29
C PRO A 86 -18.45 -32.34 36.69
N THR A 87 -19.12 -33.17 35.91
CA THR A 87 -20.30 -33.92 36.37
C THR A 87 -19.86 -35.35 36.64
N ALA A 88 -19.65 -35.67 37.91
CA ALA A 88 -19.86 -37.00 38.43
C ALA A 88 -21.38 -37.22 38.57
N ASP A 89 -21.89 -38.38 38.18
CA ASP A 89 -22.83 -39.15 39.02
C ASP A 89 -22.98 -40.60 38.49
N VAL A 90 -22.92 -41.52 39.45
CA VAL A 90 -23.38 -42.92 39.59
C VAL A 90 -23.75 -43.79 38.37
#